data_AF-A0A0F8AV91-F1
#
_entry.id   AF-A0A0F8AV91-F1
#
_cell.length_a   1.000
_cell.length_b   1.000
_cell.length_c   1.000
_cell.angle_alpha   90.00
_cell.angle_beta   90.00
_cell.angle_gamma   90.00
#
_symmetry.space_group_name_H-M   'P 1'
#
loop_
_entity.id
_entity.type
_entity.pdbx_description
1 polymer ?
#
loop_
_entity_poly.entity_id
_entity_poly.type
_entity_poly.pdbx_seq_one_letter_code
_entity_poly.pdbx_strand_id
1 'polypeptide(L)'
;MKDNGYFNAGQIMAMSIAHGGQSPCFLSELLYECLQKGPDNVKVKTEHITDEETRSQVQSILQAETESYLQDAVAQAFSLISLAGHNVRITLQNKAETALDLTHWYVLQRTRAPFERFRDGLMSLGVLDAIQRYPQQMKCLFLKAEKSLTAADVENLFRIIHSERGSNAFQEECRTLAFWQDYLQDAECENDVSLQDILVFLTGCDSVPALGFSPKPSLEFITHSRFPQANTCANILRIPVHAEYTAFKCDMTFAIRNSPGFGRA
;
A
#
# COMPACT_ATOMS: atom_id res chain seq x y z
N MET A 1 12.42 -6.55 25.38
CA MET A 1 12.74 -6.23 23.97
C MET A 1 14.15 -5.69 23.92
N LYS A 2 15.13 -6.48 23.48
CA LYS A 2 16.54 -6.03 23.38
C LYS A 2 16.86 -5.35 22.04
N ASP A 3 15.95 -5.40 21.07
CA ASP A 3 16.09 -4.69 19.81
C ASP A 3 15.04 -3.60 19.66
N ASN A 4 15.48 -2.41 19.26
CA ASN A 4 14.65 -1.25 18.92
C ASN A 4 13.90 -1.45 17.58
N GLY A 5 13.43 -2.68 17.29
CA GLY A 5 12.87 -3.04 15.99
C GLY A 5 11.71 -2.15 15.54
N TYR A 6 10.78 -1.84 16.43
CA TYR A 6 9.65 -0.95 16.12
C TYR A 6 10.09 0.50 15.88
N PHE A 7 11.07 0.99 16.65
CA PHE A 7 11.67 2.32 16.42
C PHE A 7 12.36 2.37 15.05
N ASN A 8 13.18 1.37 14.74
CA ASN A 8 13.88 1.29 13.45
C ASN A 8 12.89 1.17 12.30
N ALA A 9 11.79 0.41 12.45
CA ALA A 9 10.73 0.32 11.44
C ALA A 9 10.09 1.69 11.18
N GLY A 10 9.75 2.44 12.22
CA GLY A 10 9.23 3.81 12.09
C GLY A 10 10.25 4.75 11.45
N GLN A 11 11.52 4.64 11.82
CA GLN A 11 12.60 5.45 11.27
C GLN A 11 12.85 5.15 9.78
N ILE A 12 12.84 3.88 9.36
CA ILE A 12 12.99 3.48 7.95
C ILE A 12 11.81 4.01 7.13
N MET A 13 10.57 3.91 7.64
CA MET A 13 9.41 4.52 6.97
C MET A 13 9.58 6.04 6.83
N ALA A 14 10.03 6.71 7.88
CA ALA A 14 10.25 8.15 7.85
C ALA A 14 11.33 8.53 6.82
N MET A 15 12.44 7.80 6.78
CA MET A 15 13.51 7.98 5.80
C MET A 15 12.98 7.82 4.37
N SER A 16 12.21 6.76 4.10
CA SER A 16 11.65 6.52 2.78
C SER A 16 10.77 7.70 2.32
N ILE A 17 9.85 8.14 3.17
CA ILE A 17 8.93 9.25 2.83
C ILE A 17 9.69 10.57 2.66
N ALA A 18 10.56 10.93 3.61
CA ALA A 18 11.27 12.21 3.62
C ALA A 18 12.23 12.36 2.43
N HIS A 19 12.76 11.25 1.91
CA HIS A 19 13.70 11.25 0.78
C HIS A 19 13.07 10.84 -0.55
N GLY A 20 11.75 10.71 -0.63
CA GLY A 20 11.05 10.39 -1.88
C GLY A 20 11.16 8.95 -2.35
N GLY A 21 11.47 8.03 -1.43
CA GLY A 21 11.41 6.60 -1.66
C GLY A 21 9.97 6.05 -1.71
N GLN A 22 9.87 4.73 -1.72
CA GLN A 22 8.59 4.01 -1.80
C GLN A 22 7.75 4.23 -0.54
N SER A 23 6.48 4.54 -0.73
CA SER A 23 5.54 4.71 0.39
C SER A 23 5.17 3.36 0.99
N PRO A 24 5.00 3.24 2.32
CA PRO A 24 4.66 1.97 2.96
C PRO A 24 3.32 1.41 2.47
N CYS A 25 2.26 2.21 2.34
CA CYS A 25 0.98 1.79 1.71
C CYS A 25 0.37 0.46 2.21
N PHE A 26 0.60 0.06 3.46
CA PHE A 26 0.09 -1.21 4.03
C PHE A 26 -0.55 -1.07 5.41
N LEU A 27 -0.57 0.12 6.01
CA LEU A 27 -1.20 0.32 7.31
C LEU A 27 -2.72 0.20 7.20
N SER A 28 -3.35 -0.29 8.26
CA SER A 28 -4.81 -0.24 8.39
C SER A 28 -5.28 1.17 8.71
N GLU A 29 -6.54 1.47 8.36
CA GLU A 29 -7.20 2.72 8.74
C GLU A 29 -7.10 2.98 10.24
N LEU A 30 -7.36 1.95 11.06
CA LEU A 30 -7.30 2.05 12.51
C LEU A 30 -5.91 2.45 13.03
N LEU A 31 -4.85 1.85 12.50
CA LEU A 31 -3.48 2.17 12.92
C LEU A 31 -3.11 3.61 12.51
N TYR A 32 -3.55 4.04 11.33
CA TYR A 32 -3.34 5.41 10.87
C TYR A 32 -4.09 6.43 11.74
N GLU A 33 -5.35 6.15 12.10
CA GLU A 33 -6.09 6.98 13.06
C GLU A 33 -5.37 7.07 14.42
N CYS A 34 -4.77 5.97 14.89
CA CYS A 34 -3.97 5.96 16.11
C CYS A 34 -2.73 6.86 15.99
N LEU A 35 -2.06 6.90 14.85
CA LEU A 35 -0.92 7.81 14.62
C LEU A 35 -1.39 9.28 14.63
N GLN A 36 -2.57 9.56 14.07
CA GLN A 36 -3.14 10.90 14.01
C GLN A 36 -3.54 11.43 15.40
N LYS A 37 -4.29 10.65 16.18
CA LYS A 37 -4.96 11.15 17.40
C LYS A 37 -4.46 10.51 18.70
N GLY A 38 -3.62 9.49 18.61
CA GLY A 38 -3.23 8.63 19.72
C GLY A 38 -4.21 7.47 19.93
N PRO A 39 -3.77 6.33 20.50
CA PRO A 39 -4.62 5.13 20.64
C PRO A 39 -5.84 5.38 21.52
N ASP A 40 -5.70 6.23 22.54
CA ASP A 40 -6.73 6.49 23.54
C ASP A 40 -7.93 7.30 22.99
N ASN A 41 -7.76 7.92 21.81
CA ASN A 41 -8.78 8.74 21.16
C ASN A 41 -9.43 8.03 19.95
N VAL A 42 -9.16 6.74 19.75
CA VAL A 42 -9.65 5.95 18.62
C VAL A 42 -10.71 4.97 19.07
N LYS A 43 -11.81 4.88 18.32
CA LYS A 43 -12.90 3.95 18.63
C LYS A 43 -12.63 2.60 17.98
N VAL A 44 -12.60 1.55 18.81
CA VAL A 44 -12.47 0.18 18.34
C VAL A 44 -13.82 -0.53 18.27
N LYS A 45 -13.89 -1.55 17.42
CA LYS A 45 -15.02 -2.45 17.28
C LYS A 45 -14.49 -3.88 17.22
N THR A 46 -15.36 -4.85 17.51
CA THR A 46 -15.00 -6.27 17.49
C THR A 46 -14.46 -6.73 16.13
N GLU A 47 -14.92 -6.11 15.03
CA GLU A 47 -14.41 -6.35 13.67
C GLU A 47 -12.91 -6.04 13.49
N HIS A 48 -12.32 -5.20 14.35
CA HIS A 48 -10.89 -4.88 14.32
C HIS A 48 -10.01 -5.98 14.94
N ILE A 49 -10.57 -6.92 15.69
CA ILE A 49 -9.82 -8.07 16.20
C ILE A 49 -9.57 -8.99 15.00
N THR A 50 -8.33 -9.12 14.54
CA THR A 50 -8.00 -9.95 13.36
C THR A 50 -8.04 -11.45 13.63
N ASP A 51 -7.72 -11.85 14.87
CA ASP A 51 -7.76 -13.24 15.32
C ASP A 51 -9.20 -13.73 15.46
N GLU A 52 -9.56 -14.76 14.69
CA GLU A 52 -10.94 -15.22 14.58
C GLU A 52 -11.45 -15.84 15.89
N GLU A 53 -10.59 -16.59 16.60
CA GLU A 53 -10.92 -17.20 17.88
C GLU A 53 -11.22 -16.13 18.94
N THR A 54 -10.30 -15.17 19.12
CA THR A 54 -10.49 -14.03 20.04
C THR A 54 -11.74 -13.24 19.67
N ARG A 55 -11.96 -12.97 18.38
CA ARG A 55 -13.14 -12.24 17.92
C ARG A 55 -14.43 -12.98 18.29
N SER A 56 -14.47 -14.29 18.06
CA SER A 56 -15.61 -15.15 18.38
C SER A 56 -15.90 -15.18 19.89
N GLN A 57 -14.87 -15.24 20.73
CA GLN A 57 -15.00 -15.18 22.19
C GLN A 57 -15.65 -13.86 22.65
N VAL A 58 -15.16 -12.72 22.15
CA VAL A 58 -15.72 -11.41 22.50
C VAL A 58 -17.14 -11.24 21.96
N GLN A 59 -17.41 -11.72 20.75
CA GLN A 59 -18.76 -11.70 20.17
C GLN A 59 -19.75 -12.58 20.95
N SER A 60 -19.31 -13.75 21.43
CA SER A 60 -20.15 -14.64 22.25
C SER A 60 -20.58 -13.97 23.56
N ILE A 61 -19.67 -13.25 24.22
CA ILE A 61 -20.01 -12.43 25.41
C ILE A 61 -21.04 -11.36 25.03
N LEU A 62 -20.82 -10.65 23.93
CA LEU A 62 -21.68 -9.55 23.50
C LEU A 62 -23.10 -10.03 23.13
N GLN A 63 -23.21 -11.18 22.47
CA GLN A 63 -24.47 -11.77 22.00
C GLN A 63 -25.23 -12.54 23.09
N ALA A 64 -24.65 -12.76 24.27
CA ALA A 64 -25.28 -13.59 25.29
C ALA A 64 -26.58 -12.98 25.85
N GLU A 65 -27.72 -13.67 25.67
CA GLU A 65 -29.03 -13.20 26.16
C GLU A 65 -29.44 -13.79 27.51
N THR A 66 -28.82 -14.91 27.91
CA THR A 66 -29.12 -15.61 29.16
C THR A 66 -27.89 -15.69 30.05
N GLU A 67 -28.09 -15.78 31.37
CA GLU A 67 -26.99 -15.90 32.33
C GLU A 67 -26.18 -17.18 32.11
N SER A 68 -26.83 -18.30 31.76
CA SER A 68 -26.15 -19.56 31.44
C SER A 68 -25.22 -19.41 30.24
N TYR A 69 -25.72 -18.83 29.14
CA TYR A 69 -24.91 -18.64 27.94
C TYR A 69 -23.77 -17.63 28.17
N LEU A 70 -24.02 -16.59 28.97
CA LEU A 70 -22.98 -15.64 29.35
C LEU A 70 -21.87 -16.33 30.17
N GLN A 71 -22.21 -17.20 31.12
CA GLN A 71 -21.23 -17.93 31.92
C GLN A 71 -20.34 -18.83 31.05
N ASP A 72 -20.94 -19.53 30.08
CA ASP A 72 -20.19 -20.36 29.13
C ASP A 72 -19.25 -19.50 28.26
N ALA A 73 -19.74 -18.36 27.75
CA ALA A 73 -18.93 -17.45 26.94
C ALA A 73 -17.77 -16.84 27.74
N VAL A 74 -18.00 -16.45 29.00
CA VAL A 74 -16.97 -15.94 29.90
C VAL A 74 -15.94 -17.01 30.24
N ALA A 75 -16.36 -18.26 30.44
CA ALA A 75 -15.45 -19.38 30.67
C ALA A 75 -14.56 -19.66 29.45
N GLN A 76 -15.12 -19.59 28.24
CA GLN A 76 -14.36 -19.74 26.99
C GLN A 76 -13.36 -18.60 26.78
N ALA A 77 -13.71 -17.37 27.16
CA ALA A 77 -12.85 -16.19 27.05
C ALA A 77 -11.91 -15.97 28.26
N PHE A 78 -11.81 -16.93 29.17
CA PHE A 78 -11.11 -16.75 30.46
C PHE A 78 -9.67 -16.25 30.31
N SER A 79 -8.91 -16.83 29.36
CA SER A 79 -7.53 -16.45 29.09
C SER A 79 -7.41 -14.99 28.64
N LEU A 80 -8.27 -14.56 27.72
CA LEU A 80 -8.34 -13.18 27.23
C LEU A 80 -8.69 -12.20 28.36
N ILE A 81 -9.72 -12.51 29.14
CA ILE A 81 -10.18 -11.69 30.27
C ILE A 81 -9.08 -11.54 31.31
N SER A 82 -8.40 -12.64 31.63
CA SER A 82 -7.29 -12.66 32.60
C SER A 82 -6.10 -11.83 32.12
N LEU A 83 -5.70 -11.96 30.86
CA LEU A 83 -4.61 -11.18 30.28
C LEU A 83 -4.94 -9.68 30.19
N ALA A 84 -6.20 -9.35 29.95
CA ALA A 84 -6.70 -7.97 29.97
C ALA A 84 -6.75 -7.35 31.38
N GLY A 85 -6.60 -8.17 32.43
CA GLY A 85 -6.71 -7.72 33.82
C GLY A 85 -8.13 -7.30 34.19
N HIS A 86 -9.15 -7.81 33.50
CA HIS A 86 -10.54 -7.46 33.77
C HIS A 86 -11.03 -8.25 35.00
N ASN A 87 -11.10 -7.56 36.15
CA ASN A 87 -11.38 -8.18 37.46
C ASN A 87 -12.83 -7.98 37.93
N VAL A 88 -13.71 -7.42 37.08
CA VAL A 88 -15.11 -7.18 37.41
C VAL A 88 -15.93 -8.39 37.00
N ARG A 89 -16.96 -8.72 37.80
CA ARG A 89 -17.92 -9.76 37.42
C ARG A 89 -18.68 -9.33 36.17
N ILE A 90 -18.60 -10.16 35.14
CA ILE A 90 -19.31 -9.96 33.89
C ILE A 90 -20.75 -10.44 34.07
N THR A 91 -21.71 -9.60 33.66
CA THR A 91 -23.15 -9.76 33.81
C THR A 91 -23.84 -9.32 32.52
N LEU A 92 -25.12 -9.66 32.35
CA LEU A 92 -25.89 -9.21 31.17
C LEU A 92 -25.99 -7.68 31.06
N GLN A 93 -25.81 -6.94 32.16
CA GLN A 93 -25.88 -5.47 32.19
C GLN A 93 -24.60 -4.80 31.70
N ASN A 94 -23.42 -5.37 31.99
CA ASN A 94 -22.11 -4.81 31.65
C ASN A 94 -21.37 -5.58 30.54
N LYS A 95 -21.98 -6.62 29.95
CA LYS A 95 -21.36 -7.43 28.88
C LYS A 95 -20.89 -6.59 27.68
N ALA A 96 -21.62 -5.52 27.34
CA ALA A 96 -21.29 -4.66 26.20
C ALA A 96 -20.05 -3.79 26.48
N GLU A 97 -19.97 -3.23 27.69
CA GLU A 97 -18.79 -2.50 28.18
C GLU A 97 -17.59 -3.43 28.28
N THR A 98 -17.78 -4.62 28.85
CA THR A 98 -16.73 -5.65 28.93
C THR A 98 -16.20 -6.03 27.55
N ALA A 99 -17.09 -6.30 26.58
CA ALA A 99 -16.68 -6.64 25.22
C ALA A 99 -15.89 -5.49 24.56
N LEU A 100 -16.29 -4.24 24.80
CA LEU A 100 -15.57 -3.06 24.33
C LEU A 100 -14.18 -2.95 24.97
N ASP A 101 -14.07 -3.14 26.29
CA ASP A 101 -12.80 -3.10 27.03
C ASP A 101 -11.84 -4.19 26.56
N LEU A 102 -12.32 -5.43 26.40
CA LEU A 102 -11.53 -6.54 25.88
C LEU A 102 -11.05 -6.26 24.46
N THR A 103 -11.92 -5.71 23.61
CA THR A 103 -11.56 -5.29 22.24
C THR A 103 -10.49 -4.22 22.28
N HIS A 104 -10.66 -3.19 23.11
CA HIS A 104 -9.72 -2.07 23.22
C HIS A 104 -8.36 -2.53 23.74
N TRP A 105 -8.35 -3.39 24.75
CA TRP A 105 -7.13 -3.99 25.26
C TRP A 105 -6.41 -4.81 24.19
N TYR A 106 -7.15 -5.69 23.51
CA TYR A 106 -6.56 -6.60 22.53
C TYR A 106 -6.03 -5.87 21.29
N VAL A 107 -6.74 -4.86 20.82
CA VAL A 107 -6.36 -4.17 19.57
C VAL A 107 -5.29 -3.10 19.81
N LEU A 108 -5.39 -2.35 20.93
CA LEU A 108 -4.55 -1.16 21.15
C LEU A 108 -3.61 -1.29 22.35
N GLN A 109 -4.07 -1.77 23.50
CA GLN A 109 -3.26 -1.69 24.72
C GLN A 109 -2.16 -2.75 24.78
N ARG A 110 -2.41 -3.98 24.30
CA ARG A 110 -1.39 -5.04 24.28
C ARG A 110 -0.17 -4.68 23.42
N THR A 111 -0.36 -3.82 22.41
CA THR A 111 0.67 -3.35 21.46
C THR A 111 1.16 -1.94 21.78
N ARG A 112 0.78 -1.36 22.93
CA ARG A 112 1.06 0.04 23.26
C ARG A 112 2.55 0.36 23.24
N ALA A 113 3.38 -0.43 23.93
CA ALA A 113 4.82 -0.19 23.98
C ALA A 113 5.50 -0.25 22.59
N PRO A 114 5.28 -1.29 21.76
CA PRO A 114 5.67 -1.30 20.35
C PRO A 114 5.22 -0.07 19.55
N PHE A 115 3.95 0.32 19.70
CA PHE A 115 3.36 1.42 18.97
C PHE A 115 4.02 2.77 19.32
N GLU A 116 4.29 3.04 20.60
CA GLU A 116 4.99 4.27 20.99
C GLU A 116 6.43 4.29 20.46
N ARG A 117 7.13 3.15 20.47
CA ARG A 117 8.46 3.06 19.84
C ARG A 117 8.41 3.30 18.34
N PHE A 118 7.39 2.79 17.66
CA PHE A 118 7.16 3.05 16.24
C PHE A 118 6.89 4.54 15.95
N ARG A 119 6.08 5.20 16.80
CA ARG A 119 5.85 6.66 16.74
C ARG A 119 7.14 7.45 16.93
N ASP A 120 7.96 7.08 17.90
CA ASP A 120 9.30 7.67 18.10
C ASP A 120 10.15 7.58 16.83
N GLY A 121 10.10 6.43 16.14
CA GLY A 121 10.77 6.25 14.86
C GLY A 121 10.28 7.25 13.79
N LEU A 122 8.96 7.37 13.63
CA LEU A 122 8.34 8.30 12.67
C LEU A 122 8.62 9.78 12.98
N MET A 123 8.84 10.14 14.25
CA MET A 123 9.22 11.50 14.64
C MET A 123 10.64 11.89 14.18
N SER A 124 11.52 10.92 13.90
CA SER A 124 12.94 11.19 13.57
C SER A 124 13.15 12.21 12.44
N LEU A 125 12.20 12.27 11.49
CA LEU A 125 12.23 13.22 10.36
C LEU A 125 10.92 14.03 10.25
N GLY A 126 10.17 14.17 11.35
CA GLY A 126 8.93 14.95 11.39
C GLY A 126 7.75 14.34 10.62
N VAL A 127 7.81 13.06 10.25
CA VAL A 127 6.72 12.39 9.51
C VAL A 127 5.48 12.22 10.39
N LEU A 128 5.66 11.93 11.68
CA LEU A 128 4.53 11.91 12.61
C LEU A 128 3.85 13.28 12.73
N ASP A 129 4.64 14.36 12.83
CA ASP A 129 4.09 15.72 12.88
C ASP A 129 3.30 16.06 11.60
N ALA A 130 3.82 15.63 10.44
CA ALA A 130 3.13 15.77 9.16
C ALA A 130 1.80 14.97 9.12
N ILE A 131 1.77 13.73 9.62
CA ILE A 131 0.52 12.94 9.74
C ILE A 131 -0.51 13.69 10.59
N GLN A 132 -0.09 14.24 11.73
CA GLN A 132 -1.01 14.91 12.65
C GLN A 132 -1.50 16.26 12.10
N ARG A 133 -0.64 16.98 11.37
CA ARG A 133 -0.96 18.29 10.79
C ARG A 133 -1.76 18.19 9.48
N TYR A 134 -1.49 17.18 8.66
CA TYR A 134 -2.07 17.00 7.32
C TYR A 134 -2.62 15.57 7.12
N PRO A 135 -3.55 15.11 7.97
CA PRO A 135 -3.95 13.70 8.04
C PRO A 135 -4.60 13.19 6.76
N GLN A 136 -5.33 14.03 6.02
CA GLN A 136 -5.97 13.59 4.78
C GLN A 136 -4.97 13.49 3.63
N GLN A 137 -4.02 14.43 3.54
CA GLN A 137 -3.00 14.46 2.51
C GLN A 137 -1.97 13.33 2.69
N MET A 138 -1.62 13.02 3.94
CA MET A 138 -0.65 11.98 4.25
C MET A 138 -1.23 10.56 4.12
N LYS A 139 -2.57 10.42 4.13
CA LYS A 139 -3.27 9.13 4.20
C LYS A 139 -2.86 8.17 3.08
N CYS A 140 -2.76 8.67 1.86
CA CYS A 140 -2.41 7.86 0.69
C CYS A 140 -0.97 7.29 0.73
N LEU A 141 -0.11 7.80 1.61
CA LEU A 141 1.26 7.30 1.76
C LEU A 141 1.34 6.07 2.69
N PHE A 142 0.34 5.89 3.55
CA PHE A 142 0.38 4.86 4.59
C PHE A 142 -0.61 3.75 4.36
N LEU A 143 -1.80 4.07 3.86
CA LEU A 143 -2.82 3.07 3.59
C LEU A 143 -2.67 2.50 2.19
N LYS A 144 -3.10 1.26 2.02
CA LYS A 144 -3.18 0.66 0.69
C LYS A 144 -4.13 1.49 -0.17
N ALA A 145 -3.65 1.92 -1.33
CA ALA A 145 -4.47 2.66 -2.27
C ALA A 145 -5.68 1.78 -2.68
N GLU A 146 -6.89 2.30 -2.48
CA GLU A 146 -8.11 1.68 -3.01
C GLU A 146 -8.20 1.84 -4.53
N LYS A 147 -7.59 2.90 -5.08
CA LYS A 147 -7.58 3.18 -6.51
C LYS A 147 -6.44 2.43 -7.20
N SER A 148 -6.79 1.57 -8.15
CA SER A 148 -5.84 0.97 -9.07
C SER A 148 -5.22 2.03 -9.99
N LEU A 149 -3.99 1.77 -10.42
CA LEU A 149 -3.35 2.56 -11.47
C LEU A 149 -4.22 2.51 -12.74
N THR A 150 -4.40 3.65 -13.40
CA THR A 150 -5.11 3.75 -14.69
C THR A 150 -4.12 3.98 -15.83
N ALA A 151 -4.53 3.71 -17.07
CA ALA A 151 -3.74 3.97 -18.27
C ALA A 151 -3.33 5.44 -18.34
N ALA A 152 -4.25 6.34 -17.99
CA ALA A 152 -3.98 7.77 -17.92
C ALA A 152 -2.95 8.12 -16.83
N ASP A 153 -2.99 7.45 -15.68
CA ASP A 153 -1.99 7.67 -14.62
C ASP A 153 -0.59 7.30 -15.13
N VAL A 154 -0.43 6.16 -15.84
CA VAL A 154 0.85 5.72 -16.42
C VAL A 154 1.30 6.64 -17.55
N GLU A 155 0.40 7.01 -18.45
CA GLU A 155 0.70 7.91 -19.58
C GLU A 155 1.27 9.24 -19.09
N ASN A 156 0.66 9.83 -18.06
CA ASN A 156 1.04 11.13 -17.51
C ASN A 156 2.39 11.13 -16.77
N LEU A 157 2.98 9.95 -16.49
CA LEU A 157 4.31 9.87 -15.90
C LEU A 157 5.40 10.38 -16.86
N PHE A 158 5.21 10.16 -18.15
CA PHE A 158 6.29 10.29 -19.12
C PHE A 158 6.46 11.71 -19.64
N ARG A 159 7.72 12.07 -19.88
CA ARG A 159 8.11 13.05 -20.88
C ARG A 159 8.44 12.31 -22.18
N ILE A 160 7.68 12.55 -23.25
CA ILE A 160 7.93 11.93 -24.54
C ILE A 160 9.11 12.63 -25.24
N ILE A 161 10.06 11.84 -25.74
CA ILE A 161 11.24 12.32 -26.47
C ILE A 161 11.10 11.90 -27.93
N HIS A 162 10.81 12.88 -28.78
CA HIS A 162 10.64 12.69 -30.21
C HIS A 162 11.87 13.08 -31.02
N SER A 163 11.99 12.47 -32.19
CA SER A 163 12.82 12.97 -33.29
C SER A 163 12.33 14.32 -33.82
N GLU A 164 13.11 14.93 -34.70
CA GLU A 164 12.79 16.22 -35.29
C GLU A 164 11.42 16.22 -35.98
N ARG A 165 10.59 17.23 -35.66
CA ARG A 165 9.26 17.38 -36.25
C ARG A 165 9.35 17.48 -37.77
N GLY A 166 8.53 16.70 -38.46
CA GLY A 166 8.49 16.65 -39.93
C GLY A 166 9.41 15.60 -40.56
N SER A 167 10.25 14.92 -39.76
CA SER A 167 11.00 13.76 -40.23
C SER A 167 10.09 12.53 -40.41
N ASN A 168 10.53 11.57 -41.23
CA ASN A 168 9.85 10.27 -41.35
C ASN A 168 9.83 9.55 -39.99
N ALA A 169 10.92 9.63 -39.22
CA ALA A 169 11.01 9.05 -37.89
C ALA A 169 9.91 9.61 -36.97
N PHE A 170 9.70 10.93 -36.94
CA PHE A 170 8.64 11.55 -36.14
C PHE A 170 7.24 11.01 -36.46
N GLN A 171 6.93 10.76 -37.73
CA GLN A 171 5.63 10.19 -38.11
C GLN A 171 5.44 8.77 -37.58
N GLU A 172 6.48 7.93 -37.66
CA GLU A 172 6.45 6.57 -37.13
C GLU A 172 6.38 6.56 -35.60
N GLU A 173 7.07 7.48 -34.93
CA GLU A 173 7.02 7.67 -33.49
C GLU A 173 5.63 8.10 -33.02
N CYS A 174 4.94 9.01 -33.74
CA CYS A 174 3.56 9.37 -33.41
C CYS A 174 2.61 8.17 -33.51
N ARG A 175 2.77 7.32 -34.53
CA ARG A 175 2.02 6.06 -34.63
C ARG A 175 2.34 5.13 -33.47
N THR A 176 3.62 4.97 -33.15
CA THR A 176 4.08 4.11 -32.05
C THR A 176 3.57 4.62 -30.68
N LEU A 177 3.46 5.93 -30.51
CA LEU A 177 2.88 6.53 -29.30
C LEU A 177 1.38 6.22 -29.18
N ALA A 178 0.63 6.22 -30.29
CA ALA A 178 -0.76 5.77 -30.28
C ALA A 178 -0.87 4.29 -29.89
N PHE A 179 -0.01 3.42 -30.43
CA PHE A 179 0.06 2.01 -30.01
C PHE A 179 0.39 1.86 -28.53
N TRP A 180 1.26 2.71 -27.98
CA TRP A 180 1.53 2.72 -26.54
C TRP A 180 0.29 3.09 -25.72
N GLN A 181 -0.46 4.11 -26.13
CA GLN A 181 -1.71 4.51 -25.45
C GLN A 181 -2.75 3.38 -25.50
N ASP A 182 -2.92 2.73 -26.66
CA ASP A 182 -3.82 1.57 -26.81
C ASP A 182 -3.36 0.39 -25.93
N TYR A 183 -2.05 0.14 -25.85
CA TYR A 183 -1.48 -0.90 -24.99
C TYR A 183 -1.73 -0.65 -23.51
N LEU A 184 -1.66 0.61 -23.05
CA LEU A 184 -2.00 0.95 -21.68
C LEU A 184 -3.48 0.73 -21.38
N GLN A 185 -4.37 1.03 -22.31
CA GLN A 185 -5.81 0.76 -22.17
C GLN A 185 -6.09 -0.74 -22.09
N ASP A 186 -5.44 -1.53 -22.95
CA ASP A 186 -5.50 -2.99 -22.90
C ASP A 186 -4.96 -3.51 -21.56
N ALA A 187 -3.85 -3.00 -21.05
CA ALA A 187 -3.29 -3.40 -19.75
C ALA A 187 -4.13 -2.99 -18.54
N GLU A 188 -4.99 -1.97 -18.68
CA GLU A 188 -5.98 -1.59 -17.65
C GLU A 188 -7.17 -2.56 -17.62
N CYS A 189 -7.54 -3.14 -18.77
CA CYS A 189 -8.76 -3.94 -18.93
C CYS A 189 -8.52 -5.46 -19.02
N GLU A 190 -7.38 -5.89 -19.56
CA GLU A 190 -7.00 -7.27 -19.83
C GLU A 190 -6.03 -7.81 -18.77
N ASN A 191 -5.88 -9.15 -18.70
CA ASN A 191 -5.11 -9.81 -17.65
C ASN A 191 -3.71 -10.31 -18.07
N ASP A 192 -3.24 -10.02 -19.28
CA ASP A 192 -1.96 -10.57 -19.75
C ASP A 192 -0.73 -9.85 -19.19
N VAL A 193 -0.80 -8.53 -19.06
CA VAL A 193 0.18 -7.64 -18.42
C VAL A 193 -0.61 -6.53 -17.76
N SER A 194 -0.40 -6.31 -16.46
CA SER A 194 -1.04 -5.20 -15.73
C SER A 194 -0.25 -3.90 -15.87
N LEU A 195 -0.90 -2.77 -15.59
CA LEU A 195 -0.21 -1.48 -15.48
C LEU A 195 0.89 -1.49 -14.40
N GLN A 196 0.74 -2.28 -13.34
CA GLN A 196 1.76 -2.47 -12.32
C GLN A 196 2.97 -3.23 -12.87
N ASP A 197 2.76 -4.26 -13.70
CA ASP A 197 3.87 -4.99 -14.35
C ASP A 197 4.68 -4.07 -15.27
N ILE A 198 4.00 -3.17 -15.98
CA ILE A 198 4.63 -2.12 -16.80
C ILE A 198 5.44 -1.17 -15.91
N LEU A 199 4.87 -0.72 -14.79
CA LEU A 199 5.55 0.21 -13.87
C LEU A 199 6.81 -0.42 -13.25
N VAL A 200 6.73 -1.69 -12.85
CA VAL A 200 7.87 -2.46 -12.34
C VAL A 200 8.93 -2.64 -13.42
N PHE A 201 8.52 -3.00 -14.64
CA PHE A 201 9.46 -3.15 -15.77
C PHE A 201 10.24 -1.86 -16.03
N LEU A 202 9.58 -0.70 -15.94
CA LEU A 202 10.19 0.60 -16.19
C LEU A 202 11.03 1.12 -15.01
N THR A 203 10.48 1.09 -13.80
CA THR A 203 10.99 1.86 -12.65
C THR A 203 11.52 0.98 -11.53
N GLY A 204 11.18 -0.31 -11.58
CA GLY A 204 11.31 -1.25 -10.48
C GLY A 204 10.26 -1.11 -9.38
N CYS A 205 9.48 -0.02 -9.37
CA CYS A 205 8.46 0.20 -8.36
C CYS A 205 7.12 -0.37 -8.82
N ASP A 206 6.37 -0.96 -7.89
CA ASP A 206 5.01 -1.45 -8.13
C ASP A 206 3.92 -0.37 -7.99
N SER A 207 4.34 0.84 -7.61
CA SER A 207 3.49 2.00 -7.43
C SER A 207 4.30 3.29 -7.57
N VAL A 208 3.61 4.41 -7.80
CA VAL A 208 4.25 5.72 -7.96
C VAL A 208 4.67 6.25 -6.58
N PRO A 209 5.94 6.65 -6.38
CA PRO A 209 6.40 7.22 -5.10
C PRO A 209 5.63 8.49 -4.71
N ALA A 210 5.61 8.79 -3.41
CA ALA A 210 4.89 9.94 -2.84
C ALA A 210 5.25 11.28 -3.51
N LEU A 211 6.55 11.47 -3.75
CA LEU A 211 7.11 12.67 -4.36
C LEU A 211 7.21 12.56 -5.89
N GLY A 212 6.66 11.49 -6.47
CA GLY A 212 6.89 11.11 -7.85
C GLY A 212 8.31 10.58 -8.09
N PHE A 213 8.57 10.20 -9.34
CA PHE A 213 9.88 9.69 -9.75
C PHE A 213 10.88 10.82 -10.01
N SER A 214 12.11 10.63 -9.52
CA SER A 214 13.26 11.50 -9.82
C SER A 214 14.45 10.63 -10.25
N PRO A 215 14.93 10.72 -11.50
CA PRO A 215 14.49 11.66 -12.55
C PRO A 215 13.07 11.37 -13.08
N LYS A 216 12.43 12.38 -13.69
CA LYS A 216 11.11 12.22 -14.30
C LYS A 216 11.18 11.15 -15.42
N PRO A 217 10.25 10.18 -15.48
CA PRO A 217 10.28 9.15 -16.49
C PRO A 217 10.23 9.71 -17.91
N SER A 218 10.95 9.08 -18.83
CA SER A 218 10.93 9.46 -20.25
C SER A 218 10.64 8.27 -21.15
N LEU A 219 9.91 8.55 -22.23
CA LEU A 219 9.59 7.57 -23.25
C LEU A 219 10.31 7.94 -24.54
N GLU A 220 11.11 7.01 -25.04
CA GLU A 220 11.90 7.11 -26.26
C GLU A 220 11.51 5.98 -27.22
N PHE A 221 11.92 6.12 -28.48
CA PHE A 221 11.59 5.16 -29.54
C PHE A 221 12.86 4.50 -30.07
N ILE A 222 12.79 3.20 -30.37
CA ILE A 222 13.91 2.43 -30.90
C ILE A 222 13.52 1.66 -32.16
N THR A 223 14.41 1.67 -33.14
CA THR A 223 14.22 1.00 -34.44
C THR A 223 15.14 -0.21 -34.64
N HIS A 224 16.14 -0.38 -33.77
CA HIS A 224 17.18 -1.42 -33.90
C HIS A 224 16.93 -2.65 -33.03
N SER A 225 15.86 -2.65 -32.23
CA SER A 225 15.46 -3.76 -31.36
C SER A 225 14.00 -4.06 -31.58
N ARG A 226 13.66 -5.35 -31.51
CA ARG A 226 12.29 -5.85 -31.53
C ARG A 226 11.58 -5.67 -30.18
N PHE A 227 12.32 -5.70 -29.09
CA PHE A 227 11.75 -5.66 -27.74
C PHE A 227 11.96 -4.29 -27.07
N PRO A 228 11.06 -3.87 -26.17
CA PRO A 228 11.29 -2.68 -25.36
C PRO A 228 12.50 -2.85 -24.45
N GLN A 229 13.10 -1.71 -24.10
CA GLN A 229 14.23 -1.65 -23.18
C GLN A 229 13.94 -0.64 -22.07
N ALA A 230 14.08 -1.06 -20.83
CA ALA A 230 13.97 -0.17 -19.67
C ALA A 230 15.35 0.11 -19.07
N ASN A 231 15.60 1.37 -18.71
CA ASN A 231 16.67 1.74 -17.79
C ASN A 231 16.03 2.24 -16.49
N THR A 232 15.91 1.33 -15.52
CA THR A 232 15.22 1.59 -14.25
C THR A 232 15.89 2.68 -13.42
N CYS A 233 17.23 2.76 -13.41
CA CYS A 233 17.95 3.81 -12.69
C CYS A 233 17.69 5.22 -13.26
N ALA A 234 17.44 5.33 -14.55
CA ALA A 234 17.20 6.59 -15.24
C ALA A 234 15.72 6.84 -15.56
N ASN A 235 14.82 5.92 -15.19
CA ASN A 235 13.40 5.91 -15.54
C ASN A 235 13.14 6.10 -17.05
N ILE A 236 13.93 5.46 -17.91
CA ILE A 236 13.78 5.57 -19.37
C ILE A 236 13.13 4.30 -19.92
N LEU A 237 11.97 4.44 -20.56
CA LEU A 237 11.36 3.40 -21.37
C LEU A 237 11.69 3.66 -22.84
N ARG A 238 12.22 2.65 -23.52
CA ARG A 238 12.38 2.65 -24.97
C ARG A 238 11.41 1.64 -25.57
N ILE A 239 10.48 2.11 -26.39
CA ILE A 239 9.51 1.23 -27.05
C ILE A 239 9.87 1.02 -28.53
N PRO A 240 9.71 -0.21 -29.06
CA PRO A 240 10.05 -0.52 -30.43
C PRO A 240 9.04 0.11 -31.39
N VAL A 241 9.54 0.63 -32.51
CA VAL A 241 8.70 1.14 -33.60
C VAL A 241 8.18 -0.04 -34.42
N HIS A 242 6.86 -0.16 -34.53
CA HIS A 242 6.20 -1.19 -35.35
C HIS A 242 5.25 -0.56 -36.39
N ALA A 243 4.95 -1.33 -37.44
CA ALA A 243 3.94 -0.98 -38.44
C ALA A 243 2.52 -1.29 -37.97
N GLU A 244 2.36 -2.33 -37.15
CA GLU A 244 1.06 -2.85 -36.70
C GLU A 244 1.00 -2.98 -35.18
N TYR A 245 -0.17 -2.68 -34.60
CA TYR A 245 -0.39 -2.73 -33.16
C TYR A 245 -0.23 -4.15 -32.57
N THR A 246 -0.68 -5.18 -33.28
CA THR A 246 -0.60 -6.58 -32.83
C THR A 246 0.84 -7.03 -32.62
N ALA A 247 1.76 -6.66 -33.52
CA ALA A 247 3.18 -6.94 -33.38
C ALA A 247 3.79 -6.19 -32.18
N PHE A 248 3.45 -4.91 -32.03
CA PHE A 248 3.85 -4.09 -30.88
C PHE A 248 3.40 -4.72 -29.56
N LYS A 249 2.11 -5.05 -29.43
CA LYS A 249 1.50 -5.67 -28.24
C LYS A 249 2.19 -6.99 -27.88
N CYS A 250 2.39 -7.87 -28.86
CA CYS A 250 3.05 -9.15 -28.64
C CYS A 250 4.47 -9.00 -28.09
N ASP A 251 5.28 -8.11 -28.66
CA ASP A 251 6.67 -7.95 -28.27
C ASP A 251 6.83 -7.19 -26.94
N MET A 252 5.97 -6.20 -26.68
CA MET A 252 5.86 -5.55 -25.37
C MET A 252 5.50 -6.55 -24.27
N THR A 253 4.43 -7.32 -24.47
CA THR A 253 3.95 -8.32 -23.51
C THR A 253 5.00 -9.40 -23.26
N PHE A 254 5.64 -9.90 -24.32
CA PHE A 254 6.71 -10.90 -24.18
C PHE A 254 7.86 -10.37 -23.31
N ALA A 255 8.35 -9.16 -23.60
CA ALA A 255 9.49 -8.60 -22.88
C ALA A 255 9.19 -8.35 -21.40
N ILE A 256 8.03 -7.76 -21.08
CA ILE A 256 7.63 -7.47 -19.69
C ILE A 256 7.52 -8.76 -18.88
N ARG A 257 6.82 -9.78 -19.42
CA ARG A 257 6.61 -11.06 -18.71
C ARG A 257 7.89 -11.87 -18.51
N ASN A 258 8.87 -11.72 -19.40
CA ASN A 258 10.14 -12.45 -19.34
C ASN A 258 11.26 -11.66 -18.65
N SER A 259 10.95 -10.54 -18.00
CA SER A 259 11.92 -9.72 -17.25
C SER A 259 11.69 -9.65 -15.73
N PRO A 260 11.18 -10.69 -15.02
CA PRO A 260 10.71 -10.57 -13.63
C PRO A 260 11.80 -10.26 -12.57
N GLY A 261 13.07 -10.15 -12.97
CA GLY A 261 14.21 -9.89 -12.09
C GLY A 261 14.71 -8.44 -12.06
N PHE A 262 14.26 -7.57 -12.97
CA PHE A 262 14.59 -6.14 -12.91
C PHE A 262 13.48 -5.41 -12.15
N GLY A 263 13.76 -5.00 -10.91
CA GLY A 263 12.87 -4.06 -10.20
C GLY A 263 12.60 -4.32 -8.73
N ARG A 264 12.59 -5.58 -8.28
CA ARG A 264 12.45 -5.88 -6.85
C ARG A 264 13.78 -5.72 -6.12
N ALA A 265 14.19 -4.47 -5.89
CA ALA A 265 15.21 -4.12 -4.90
C ALA A 265 14.55 -3.87 -3.54
#